data_AF-A0A118JXL8-F1
#
_entry.id   AF-A0A118JXL8-F1
#
_cell.length_a   1.000
_cell.length_b   1.000
_cell.length_c   1.000
_cell.angle_alpha   90.00
_cell.angle_beta   90.00
_cell.angle_gamma   90.00
#
_symmetry.space_group_name_H-M   'P 1'
#
loop_
_entity.id
_entity.type
_entity.pdbx_description
1 polymer ?
#
loop_
_entity_poly.entity_id
_entity_poly.type
_entity_poly.pdbx_seq_one_letter_code
_entity_poly.pdbx_strand_id
1 'polypeptide(L)'
;MAGITLTYVPLRNPLLLSVSPNISSLSINVPRRRPPQQHYCQCIIDSNSSTNAITTGAGDDIFSVNTSSNECDFDYLGQSTKGDLNLKYGINGQADIAWRGPIEEVAKIEAKEAEGLLNDLGIQDPSSSRHSPRGIFCTRTLNLRSISAIGYDMDYTLMHYNVMAWEGRAYDYCMENLKKVGFPVDGLAFDPDLVIRGLVIDKEKGNLVKADRFGYVKRAMHGTTLLSTQAVSEMYGRELVDLRKESRWEFLNTLFSVSEAVAYMQMVDRFDEGIISPDLGVAVGKALFRAHVEGQLKSEIMSKPELFVEPDPELPLALLDQKEAGKKLLLITNSDYIYTDKMMRHSFNRFLPNDMNWRDLFEMVIVSARKPEFFQMSHPLYEVVTNEGLMRPCFKARPGGLYSGGSAQMVENSLGIHGDEILYVGDHIYTDVSVSKVHLRWRTALICRELEEEYNALIHSREHRARLVELINQKEVVGDLFNQLRLALQRRNKSRPAQTLAATHMDDKELTESVQKLLIVMQRLDEKIAPMLEEDGEHFSKRWGYLSRAGLWDKSHLMRQIEKYADIYTSRVSNFLHYTPFMYFRSQEQTLAHDSYSFYQS
;
A
#
# COMPACT_ATOMS: atom_id res chain seq x y z
N MET A 1 -48.55 -40.87 10.47
CA MET A 1 -47.70 -42.00 10.88
C MET A 1 -46.96 -42.51 9.66
N ALA A 2 -45.66 -42.25 9.58
CA ALA A 2 -44.65 -43.02 8.86
C ALA A 2 -43.32 -42.36 9.20
N GLY A 3 -42.59 -42.96 10.14
CA GLY A 3 -41.28 -42.48 10.59
C GLY A 3 -40.20 -42.87 9.58
N ILE A 4 -39.18 -42.01 9.45
CA ILE A 4 -37.92 -42.36 8.80
C ILE A 4 -36.82 -42.15 9.83
N THR A 5 -36.22 -43.28 10.19
CA THR A 5 -35.14 -43.46 11.15
C THR A 5 -33.81 -43.20 10.44
N LEU A 6 -32.99 -42.29 10.96
CA LEU A 6 -31.59 -42.13 10.53
C LEU A 6 -30.69 -42.89 11.51
N THR A 7 -30.07 -43.96 11.01
CA THR A 7 -29.11 -44.80 11.72
C THR A 7 -27.73 -44.16 11.74
N TYR A 8 -27.21 -43.92 12.94
CA TYR A 8 -25.85 -43.46 13.23
C TYR A 8 -24.89 -44.66 13.17
N VAL A 9 -23.83 -44.58 12.37
CA VAL A 9 -22.76 -45.58 12.32
C VAL A 9 -21.53 -45.03 13.07
N PRO A 10 -21.05 -45.68 14.15
CA PRO A 10 -19.82 -45.26 14.82
C PRO A 10 -18.62 -45.93 14.15
N LEU A 11 -17.71 -45.14 13.58
CA LEU A 11 -16.40 -45.62 13.15
C LEU A 11 -15.35 -45.34 14.23
N ARG A 12 -14.65 -46.41 14.58
CA ARG A 12 -13.65 -46.52 15.66
C ARG A 12 -12.34 -45.81 15.29
N ASN A 13 -11.73 -45.15 16.29
CA ASN A 13 -10.30 -44.85 16.37
C ASN A 13 -9.46 -46.16 16.27
N PRO A 14 -8.17 -46.15 15.82
CA PRO A 14 -7.11 -45.38 16.49
C PRO A 14 -5.94 -44.87 15.61
N LEU A 15 -5.20 -43.85 16.08
CA LEU A 15 -3.77 -43.92 16.43
C LEU A 15 -3.24 -42.53 16.80
N LEU A 16 -2.89 -42.40 18.07
CA LEU A 16 -2.11 -41.30 18.65
C LEU A 16 -0.65 -41.43 18.21
N LEU A 17 -0.07 -40.36 17.67
CA LEU A 17 1.37 -40.13 17.70
C LEU A 17 1.64 -38.73 18.22
N SER A 18 2.07 -38.70 19.48
CA SER A 18 2.65 -37.55 20.17
C SER A 18 4.04 -37.26 19.62
N VAL A 19 4.34 -35.99 19.37
CA VAL A 19 5.73 -35.53 19.18
C VAL A 19 5.94 -34.35 20.11
N SER A 20 6.74 -34.58 21.16
CA SER A 20 7.45 -33.55 21.91
C SER A 20 8.91 -33.51 21.44
N PRO A 21 9.60 -32.36 21.58
CA PRO A 21 10.86 -32.10 20.91
C PRO A 21 12.04 -32.64 21.73
N ASN A 22 13.10 -33.11 21.07
CA ASN A 22 14.43 -33.06 21.65
C ASN A 22 15.53 -33.02 20.58
N ILE A 23 16.43 -32.07 20.82
CA ILE A 23 17.67 -31.76 20.12
C ILE A 23 18.73 -32.78 20.54
N SER A 24 19.45 -33.36 19.57
CA SER A 24 20.90 -33.63 19.70
C SER A 24 21.49 -34.16 18.39
N SER A 25 22.44 -33.38 17.85
CA SER A 25 23.67 -33.77 17.13
C SER A 25 23.79 -35.19 16.55
N LEU A 26 24.08 -35.29 15.23
CA LEU A 26 25.27 -35.99 14.71
C LEU A 26 25.38 -35.98 13.16
N SER A 27 26.58 -35.54 12.72
CA SER A 27 27.38 -36.01 11.58
C SER A 27 26.84 -36.03 10.13
N ILE A 28 27.49 -35.16 9.37
CA ILE A 28 27.66 -35.09 7.91
C ILE A 28 27.85 -36.47 7.25
N ASN A 29 27.07 -36.75 6.20
CA ASN A 29 27.42 -37.69 5.15
C ASN A 29 26.87 -37.22 3.79
N VAL A 30 27.79 -36.94 2.86
CA VAL A 30 27.51 -36.45 1.50
C VAL A 30 27.32 -37.63 0.55
N PRO A 31 26.18 -37.78 -0.17
CA PRO A 31 26.08 -38.75 -1.26
C PRO A 31 26.58 -38.13 -2.58
N ARG A 32 27.47 -38.86 -3.26
CA ARG A 32 28.04 -38.53 -4.57
C ARG A 32 26.98 -38.40 -5.67
N ARG A 33 27.08 -37.32 -6.46
CA ARG A 33 26.34 -37.09 -7.72
C ARG A 33 26.57 -38.20 -8.74
N ARG A 34 25.51 -38.70 -9.37
CA ARG A 34 25.56 -39.48 -10.63
C ARG A 34 25.47 -38.51 -11.82
N PRO A 35 26.16 -38.78 -12.96
CA PRO A 35 26.11 -37.92 -14.14
C PRO A 35 24.81 -38.13 -14.93
N PRO A 36 24.37 -37.15 -15.75
CA PRO A 36 23.12 -37.23 -16.49
C PRO A 36 23.23 -38.14 -17.72
N GLN A 37 22.23 -39.00 -17.92
CA GLN A 37 22.04 -39.76 -19.16
C GLN A 37 21.53 -38.81 -20.26
N GLN A 38 22.30 -38.73 -21.35
CA GLN A 38 21.90 -38.04 -22.57
C GLN A 38 20.85 -38.87 -23.31
N HIS A 39 19.63 -38.34 -23.43
CA HIS A 39 18.68 -38.81 -24.43
C HIS A 39 18.89 -38.00 -25.72
N TYR A 40 19.46 -38.67 -26.72
CA TYR A 40 19.57 -38.18 -28.09
C TYR A 40 18.17 -38.12 -28.72
N CYS A 41 17.72 -36.93 -29.12
CA CYS A 41 16.60 -36.77 -30.04
C CYS A 41 17.17 -36.72 -31.47
N GLN A 42 16.91 -37.76 -32.26
CA GLN A 42 17.28 -37.82 -33.68
C GLN A 42 16.46 -36.80 -34.48
N CYS A 43 17.10 -35.74 -34.95
CA CYS A 43 16.59 -34.93 -36.05
C CYS A 43 16.96 -35.61 -37.37
N ILE A 44 15.96 -36.08 -38.11
CA ILE A 44 16.14 -36.48 -39.51
C ILE A 44 16.28 -35.20 -40.33
N ILE A 45 17.47 -35.00 -40.89
CA ILE A 45 17.79 -33.96 -41.87
C ILE A 45 17.44 -34.53 -43.24
N ASP A 46 16.36 -34.05 -43.85
CA ASP A 46 16.20 -34.16 -45.30
C ASP A 46 16.77 -32.91 -45.94
N SER A 47 17.96 -33.08 -46.50
CA SER A 47 18.65 -32.12 -47.33
C SER A 47 18.12 -32.19 -48.75
N ASN A 48 17.40 -31.16 -49.20
CA ASN A 48 17.42 -30.76 -50.61
C ASN A 48 17.36 -29.25 -50.74
N SER A 49 18.39 -28.74 -51.40
CA SER A 49 18.66 -27.33 -51.69
C SER A 49 17.62 -26.69 -52.58
N SER A 50 17.23 -25.45 -52.29
CA SER A 50 17.43 -24.32 -53.22
C SER A 50 17.05 -23.00 -52.57
N THR A 51 17.97 -22.05 -52.71
CA THR A 51 17.83 -20.63 -52.39
C THR A 51 16.56 -20.03 -52.99
N ASN A 52 15.72 -19.44 -52.15
CA ASN A 52 14.89 -18.27 -52.50
C ASN A 52 14.46 -17.56 -51.21
N ALA A 53 14.62 -16.24 -51.21
CA ALA A 53 14.13 -15.36 -50.17
C ALA A 53 12.62 -15.56 -49.98
N ILE A 54 12.19 -15.85 -48.75
CA ILE A 54 10.78 -15.89 -48.38
C ILE A 54 10.50 -14.68 -47.49
N THR A 55 9.91 -13.69 -48.15
CA THR A 55 9.02 -12.66 -47.62
C THR A 55 8.15 -13.15 -46.48
N THR A 56 8.02 -12.31 -45.45
CA THR A 56 6.95 -12.28 -44.44
C THR A 56 5.64 -12.89 -44.95
N GLY A 57 5.33 -14.10 -44.51
CA GLY A 57 4.05 -14.78 -44.72
C GLY A 57 3.37 -14.95 -43.38
N ALA A 58 2.15 -14.41 -43.27
CA ALA A 58 1.29 -14.45 -42.11
C ALA A 58 1.18 -15.86 -41.52
N GLY A 59 1.57 -16.00 -40.25
CA GLY A 59 0.99 -17.02 -39.39
C GLY A 59 -0.43 -16.57 -39.07
N ASP A 60 -1.41 -17.43 -39.32
CA ASP A 60 -2.78 -17.21 -38.87
C ASP A 60 -2.76 -16.90 -37.37
N ASP A 61 -3.03 -15.66 -36.99
CA ASP A 61 -3.13 -15.23 -35.59
C ASP A 61 -4.25 -16.06 -34.92
N ILE A 62 -3.86 -17.13 -34.22
CA ILE A 62 -4.76 -18.04 -33.47
C ILE A 62 -5.63 -17.27 -32.48
N PHE A 63 -5.13 -16.12 -32.02
CA PHE A 63 -5.78 -15.27 -31.04
C PHE A 63 -6.27 -13.95 -31.65
N SER A 64 -7.35 -13.41 -31.09
CA SER A 64 -7.78 -12.01 -31.24
C SER A 64 -7.79 -11.32 -29.88
N VAL A 65 -7.59 -10.01 -29.86
CA VAL A 65 -7.70 -9.20 -28.64
C VAL A 65 -8.98 -8.37 -28.70
N ASN A 66 -9.75 -8.34 -27.61
CA ASN A 66 -10.90 -7.45 -27.49
C ASN A 66 -10.42 -6.00 -27.43
N THR A 67 -10.53 -5.29 -28.55
CA THR A 67 -10.04 -3.91 -28.68
C THR A 67 -11.17 -2.88 -28.77
N SER A 68 -12.36 -3.28 -29.23
CA SER A 68 -13.50 -2.37 -29.43
C SER A 68 -14.48 -2.43 -28.24
N SER A 69 -14.97 -1.27 -27.78
CA SER A 69 -15.92 -1.18 -26.66
C SER A 69 -17.27 -1.87 -26.93
N ASN A 70 -17.59 -2.13 -28.20
CA ASN A 70 -18.85 -2.79 -28.59
C ASN A 70 -18.75 -4.33 -28.55
N GLU A 71 -17.54 -4.89 -28.46
CA GLU A 71 -17.27 -6.33 -28.35
C GLU A 71 -16.81 -6.74 -26.94
N CYS A 72 -16.51 -5.77 -26.08
CA CYS A 72 -16.11 -6.02 -24.70
C CYS A 72 -17.34 -6.29 -23.82
N ASP A 73 -17.26 -7.34 -23.02
CA ASP A 73 -18.24 -7.70 -21.99
C ASP A 73 -17.64 -7.46 -20.60
N PHE A 74 -18.33 -7.91 -19.55
CA PHE A 74 -17.84 -7.92 -18.18
C PHE A 74 -17.70 -9.36 -17.68
N ASP A 75 -16.63 -9.63 -16.94
CA ASP A 75 -16.45 -10.92 -16.26
C ASP A 75 -17.39 -11.05 -15.04
N TYR A 76 -17.36 -12.22 -14.39
CA TYR A 76 -18.19 -12.51 -13.21
C TYR A 76 -17.86 -11.64 -11.97
N LEU A 77 -16.75 -10.88 -12.01
CA LEU A 77 -16.35 -9.90 -10.99
C LEU A 77 -16.64 -8.46 -11.44
N GLY A 78 -17.35 -8.28 -12.55
CA GLY A 78 -17.70 -6.98 -13.11
C GLY A 78 -16.51 -6.19 -13.66
N GLN A 79 -15.39 -6.84 -14.00
CA GLN A 79 -14.28 -6.20 -14.71
C GLN A 79 -14.49 -6.31 -16.22
N SER A 80 -14.13 -5.24 -16.95
CA SER A 80 -14.16 -5.28 -18.41
C SER A 80 -13.22 -6.36 -18.94
N THR A 81 -13.69 -7.11 -19.95
CA THR A 81 -12.89 -8.09 -20.72
C THR A 81 -12.10 -7.45 -21.87
N LYS A 82 -12.04 -6.11 -21.90
CA LYS A 82 -11.17 -5.37 -22.83
C LYS A 82 -9.72 -5.80 -22.63
N GLY A 83 -9.02 -6.06 -23.73
CA GLY A 83 -7.64 -6.54 -23.71
C GLY A 83 -7.49 -8.04 -23.44
N ASP A 84 -8.57 -8.80 -23.23
CA ASP A 84 -8.49 -10.26 -23.14
C ASP A 84 -8.19 -10.89 -24.50
N LEU A 85 -7.41 -11.97 -24.45
CA LEU A 85 -7.13 -12.84 -25.59
C LEU A 85 -8.29 -13.82 -25.79
N ASN A 86 -8.79 -13.90 -27.02
CA ASN A 86 -9.82 -14.83 -27.44
C ASN A 86 -9.27 -15.73 -28.55
N LEU A 87 -9.78 -16.95 -28.65
CA LEU A 87 -9.46 -17.86 -29.75
C LEU A 87 -10.29 -17.47 -30.98
N LYS A 88 -9.66 -17.36 -32.15
CA LYS A 88 -10.41 -17.21 -33.40
C LYS A 88 -11.06 -18.55 -33.74
N TYR A 89 -12.39 -18.56 -33.83
CA TYR A 89 -13.20 -19.76 -34.08
C TYR A 89 -12.72 -20.51 -35.35
N GLY A 90 -12.29 -21.77 -35.17
CA GLY A 90 -11.78 -22.62 -36.25
C GLY A 90 -11.13 -23.94 -35.81
N ILE A 91 -10.77 -24.09 -34.52
CA ILE A 91 -10.11 -25.29 -33.96
C ILE A 91 -10.99 -26.00 -32.91
N ASN A 92 -12.33 -25.90 -33.01
CA ASN A 92 -13.22 -26.64 -32.10
C ASN A 92 -13.10 -28.16 -32.29
N GLY A 93 -12.62 -28.64 -33.43
CA GLY A 93 -12.53 -30.09 -33.70
C GLY A 93 -11.41 -30.82 -32.96
N GLN A 94 -10.31 -30.14 -32.58
CA GLN A 94 -9.17 -30.77 -31.89
C GLN A 94 -9.03 -30.33 -30.42
N ALA A 95 -9.43 -29.10 -30.07
CA ALA A 95 -9.41 -28.63 -28.68
C ALA A 95 -10.45 -29.36 -27.81
N ASP A 96 -11.66 -29.59 -28.31
CA ASP A 96 -12.73 -30.30 -27.55
C ASP A 96 -12.40 -31.78 -27.25
N ILE A 97 -11.42 -32.37 -27.94
CA ILE A 97 -11.03 -33.77 -27.73
C ILE A 97 -10.10 -33.91 -26.50
N ALA A 98 -9.30 -32.88 -26.18
CA ALA A 98 -8.35 -32.88 -25.08
C ALA A 98 -9.00 -32.62 -23.71
N TRP A 99 -10.17 -31.96 -23.68
CA TRP A 99 -10.82 -31.49 -22.44
C TRP A 99 -12.12 -32.26 -22.12
N ARG A 100 -12.15 -33.58 -22.30
CA ARG A 100 -13.34 -34.39 -21.94
C ARG A 100 -13.40 -34.64 -20.43
N GLY A 101 -14.36 -34.02 -19.74
CA GLY A 101 -14.67 -34.28 -18.33
C GLY A 101 -15.45 -33.12 -17.70
N PRO A 102 -15.89 -33.25 -16.43
CA PRO A 102 -16.37 -32.12 -15.65
C PRO A 102 -15.28 -31.03 -15.58
N ILE A 103 -15.66 -29.76 -15.75
CA ILE A 103 -14.71 -28.64 -15.78
C ILE A 103 -13.91 -28.53 -14.48
N GLU A 104 -14.47 -28.97 -13.36
CA GLU A 104 -13.83 -28.99 -12.05
C GLU A 104 -12.62 -29.93 -12.02
N GLU A 105 -12.70 -31.09 -12.68
CA GLU A 105 -11.60 -32.06 -12.74
C GLU A 105 -10.50 -31.58 -13.68
N VAL A 106 -10.89 -31.09 -14.86
CA VAL A 106 -9.98 -30.49 -15.84
C VAL A 106 -9.21 -29.32 -15.22
N ALA A 107 -9.91 -28.37 -14.59
CA ALA A 107 -9.30 -27.20 -13.97
C ALA A 107 -8.31 -27.58 -12.85
N LYS A 108 -8.61 -28.64 -12.08
CA LYS A 108 -7.71 -29.10 -11.02
C LYS A 108 -6.42 -29.70 -11.57
N ILE A 109 -6.48 -30.45 -12.67
CA ILE A 109 -5.30 -31.03 -13.32
C ILE A 109 -4.45 -29.90 -13.93
N GLU A 110 -5.06 -29.03 -14.73
CA GLU A 110 -4.37 -27.92 -15.39
C GLU A 110 -3.75 -26.93 -14.40
N ALA A 111 -4.44 -26.62 -13.30
CA ALA A 111 -3.87 -25.76 -12.27
C ALA A 111 -2.57 -26.34 -11.70
N LYS A 112 -2.53 -27.66 -11.46
CA LYS A 112 -1.34 -28.33 -10.93
C LYS A 112 -0.20 -28.38 -11.95
N GLU A 113 -0.51 -28.62 -13.22
CA GLU A 113 0.49 -28.60 -14.30
C GLU A 113 1.05 -27.20 -14.51
N ALA A 114 0.19 -26.17 -14.49
CA ALA A 114 0.60 -24.77 -14.57
C ALA A 114 1.49 -24.37 -13.38
N GLU A 115 1.16 -24.77 -12.16
CA GLU A 115 2.03 -24.57 -10.98
C GLU A 115 3.40 -25.24 -11.16
N GLY A 116 3.43 -26.46 -11.69
CA GLY A 116 4.69 -27.15 -12.04
C GLY A 116 5.51 -26.38 -13.07
N LEU A 117 4.88 -25.94 -14.15
CA LEU A 117 5.54 -25.21 -15.23
C LEU A 117 6.06 -23.84 -14.78
N LEU A 118 5.30 -23.11 -13.95
CA LEU A 118 5.76 -21.84 -13.37
C LEU A 118 7.05 -22.04 -12.57
N ASN A 119 7.12 -23.09 -11.75
CA ASN A 119 8.31 -23.43 -10.98
C ASN A 119 9.49 -23.83 -11.89
N ASP A 120 9.25 -24.64 -12.91
CA ASP A 120 10.28 -25.09 -13.86
C ASP A 120 10.85 -23.92 -14.68
N LEU A 121 10.02 -22.95 -15.03
CA LEU A 121 10.42 -21.71 -15.71
C LEU A 121 11.05 -20.68 -14.76
N GLY A 122 11.04 -20.92 -13.45
CA GLY A 122 11.51 -19.96 -12.45
C GLY A 122 10.66 -18.69 -12.37
N ILE A 123 9.42 -18.73 -12.86
CA ILE A 123 8.48 -17.62 -12.77
C ILE A 123 7.91 -17.60 -11.36
N GLN A 124 8.19 -16.53 -10.62
CA GLN A 124 7.69 -16.38 -9.27
C GLN A 124 6.17 -16.30 -9.28
N ASP A 125 5.51 -17.17 -8.50
CA ASP A 125 4.06 -17.15 -8.36
C ASP A 125 3.59 -15.80 -7.81
N PRO A 126 2.57 -15.16 -8.41
CA PRO A 126 2.00 -13.90 -7.92
C PRO A 126 1.54 -13.93 -6.46
N SER A 127 1.20 -15.09 -5.89
CA SER A 127 0.94 -15.18 -4.45
C SER A 127 2.22 -14.93 -3.64
N SER A 128 3.36 -15.47 -4.06
CA SER A 128 4.66 -15.25 -3.43
C SER A 128 5.10 -13.78 -3.56
N SER A 129 4.94 -13.17 -4.74
CA SER A 129 5.25 -11.75 -4.94
C SER A 129 4.41 -10.83 -4.06
N ARG A 130 3.13 -11.19 -3.81
CA ARG A 130 2.22 -10.45 -2.90
C ARG A 130 2.62 -10.55 -1.42
N HIS A 131 3.28 -11.63 -1.01
CA HIS A 131 3.77 -11.82 0.36
C HIS A 131 5.24 -11.40 0.47
N SER A 132 5.55 -10.20 -0.01
CA SER A 132 6.89 -9.62 0.02
C SER A 132 6.81 -8.13 0.35
N PRO A 133 7.91 -7.50 0.84
CA PRO A 133 7.94 -6.06 1.06
C PRO A 133 7.72 -5.24 -0.23
N ARG A 134 7.92 -5.86 -1.40
CA ARG A 134 7.71 -5.27 -2.73
C ARG A 134 6.44 -5.78 -3.43
N GLY A 135 5.49 -6.30 -2.66
CA GLY A 135 4.20 -6.76 -3.19
C GLY A 135 3.28 -5.61 -3.62
N ILE A 136 2.36 -5.90 -4.54
CA ILE A 136 1.23 -5.02 -4.86
C ILE A 136 0.00 -5.48 -4.06
N PHE A 137 -0.47 -4.62 -3.17
CA PHE A 137 -1.58 -4.89 -2.25
C PHE A 137 -2.89 -4.33 -2.82
N CYS A 138 -3.95 -5.12 -2.79
CA CYS A 138 -5.16 -4.87 -3.57
C CYS A 138 -6.37 -4.68 -2.66
N THR A 139 -6.90 -3.46 -2.63
CA THR A 139 -8.13 -3.13 -1.88
C THR A 139 -9.37 -3.36 -2.75
N ARG A 140 -9.23 -3.18 -4.08
CA ARG A 140 -10.26 -3.44 -5.08
C ARG A 140 -9.66 -4.22 -6.24
N THR A 141 -10.48 -5.06 -6.85
CA THR A 141 -10.10 -5.82 -8.05
C THR A 141 -9.71 -4.85 -9.18
N LEU A 142 -8.57 -5.09 -9.82
CA LEU A 142 -8.03 -4.29 -10.93
C LEU A 142 -7.51 -5.23 -12.02
N ASN A 143 -8.15 -5.21 -13.18
CA ASN A 143 -7.67 -5.92 -14.37
C ASN A 143 -6.75 -5.01 -15.18
N LEU A 144 -5.44 -5.26 -15.21
CA LEU A 144 -4.52 -4.45 -16.02
C LEU A 144 -4.74 -4.61 -17.54
N ARG A 145 -5.41 -5.67 -17.99
CA ARG A 145 -5.70 -5.88 -19.42
C ARG A 145 -6.62 -4.79 -19.97
N SER A 146 -7.63 -4.39 -19.19
CA SER A 146 -8.59 -3.35 -19.56
C SER A 146 -8.06 -1.92 -19.41
N ILE A 147 -6.89 -1.74 -18.79
CA ILE A 147 -6.23 -0.43 -18.69
C ILE A 147 -5.58 -0.09 -20.03
N SER A 148 -5.95 1.03 -20.62
CA SER A 148 -5.41 1.51 -21.90
C SER A 148 -4.29 2.54 -21.70
N ALA A 149 -4.32 3.29 -20.60
CA ALA A 149 -3.29 4.27 -20.26
C ALA A 149 -2.91 4.23 -18.78
N ILE A 150 -1.64 4.52 -18.49
CA ILE A 150 -1.14 4.63 -17.12
C ILE A 150 -0.50 6.00 -16.95
N GLY A 151 -1.06 6.82 -16.07
CA GLY A 151 -0.48 8.10 -15.70
C GLY A 151 0.33 8.00 -14.42
N TYR A 152 1.49 8.66 -14.40
CA TYR A 152 2.41 8.66 -13.27
C TYR A 152 2.64 10.09 -12.79
N ASP A 153 2.62 10.30 -11.47
CA ASP A 153 3.35 11.42 -10.89
C ASP A 153 4.86 11.20 -10.98
N MET A 154 5.63 12.27 -10.89
CA MET A 154 7.08 12.23 -10.89
C MET A 154 7.64 12.15 -9.47
N ASP A 155 7.47 13.21 -8.67
CA ASP A 155 8.10 13.37 -7.37
C ASP A 155 7.51 12.37 -6.36
N TYR A 156 8.36 11.66 -5.61
CA TYR A 156 8.00 10.56 -4.69
C TYR A 156 7.24 9.36 -5.29
N THR A 157 6.96 9.36 -6.60
CA THR A 157 6.27 8.27 -7.31
C THR A 157 7.20 7.54 -8.26
N LEU A 158 7.66 8.20 -9.32
CA LEU A 158 8.73 7.67 -10.17
C LEU A 158 10.10 7.98 -9.55
N MET A 159 10.25 9.15 -8.93
CA MET A 159 11.50 9.62 -8.34
C MET A 159 11.46 9.48 -6.83
N HIS A 160 12.34 8.64 -6.30
CA HIS A 160 12.51 8.47 -4.87
C HIS A 160 13.61 9.39 -4.37
N TYR A 161 13.29 10.23 -3.41
CA TYR A 161 14.27 11.11 -2.78
C TYR A 161 14.79 10.51 -1.47
N ASN A 162 16.06 10.74 -1.17
CA ASN A 162 16.63 10.51 0.14
C ASN A 162 16.00 11.52 1.10
N VAL A 163 15.18 11.05 2.04
CA VAL A 163 14.40 11.90 2.96
C VAL A 163 15.32 12.80 3.76
N MET A 164 16.43 12.28 4.30
CA MET A 164 17.38 13.09 5.09
C MET A 164 18.02 14.22 4.27
N ALA A 165 18.46 13.91 3.06
CA ALA A 165 19.09 14.91 2.21
C ALA A 165 18.06 15.92 1.68
N TRP A 166 16.87 15.47 1.27
CA TRP A 166 15.87 16.32 0.67
C TRP A 166 15.09 17.15 1.70
N GLU A 167 14.40 16.47 2.62
CA GLU A 167 13.55 17.11 3.64
C GLU A 167 14.40 17.85 4.67
N GLY A 168 15.60 17.36 4.98
CA GLY A 168 16.55 18.08 5.84
C GLY A 168 16.95 19.43 5.24
N ARG A 169 17.17 19.49 3.91
CA ARG A 169 17.46 20.77 3.24
C ARG A 169 16.24 21.67 3.15
N ALA A 170 15.06 21.13 2.87
CA ALA A 170 13.82 21.90 2.92
C ALA A 170 13.57 22.50 4.32
N TYR A 171 13.85 21.73 5.37
CA TYR A 171 13.80 22.16 6.75
C TYR A 171 14.81 23.29 7.03
N ASP A 172 16.07 23.16 6.61
CA ASP A 172 17.09 24.20 6.78
C ASP A 172 16.63 25.54 6.19
N TYR A 173 16.14 25.55 4.95
CA TYR A 173 15.60 26.74 4.30
C TYR A 173 14.37 27.29 5.04
N CYS A 174 13.50 26.42 5.56
CA CYS A 174 12.36 26.82 6.38
C CYS A 174 12.82 27.57 7.65
N MET A 175 13.79 27.00 8.37
CA MET A 175 14.37 27.62 9.57
C MET A 175 15.04 28.96 9.25
N GLU A 176 15.81 29.06 8.16
CA GLU A 176 16.40 30.32 7.72
C GLU A 176 15.33 31.39 7.42
N ASN A 177 14.25 31.00 6.75
CA ASN A 177 13.15 31.91 6.42
C ASN A 177 12.38 32.36 7.66
N LEU A 178 12.16 31.47 8.63
CA LEU A 178 11.60 31.81 9.94
C LEU A 178 12.52 32.76 10.72
N LYS A 179 13.83 32.51 10.71
CA LYS A 179 14.84 33.38 11.32
C LYS A 179 14.81 34.80 10.74
N LYS A 180 14.72 34.93 9.41
CA LYS A 180 14.64 36.24 8.71
C LYS A 180 13.42 37.06 9.12
N VAL A 181 12.31 36.42 9.49
CA VAL A 181 11.09 37.10 9.95
C VAL A 181 10.99 37.19 11.48
N GLY A 182 12.08 36.86 12.21
CA GLY A 182 12.24 37.13 13.64
C GLY A 182 11.92 35.97 14.58
N PHE A 183 11.73 34.75 14.08
CA PHE A 183 11.45 33.59 14.94
C PHE A 183 12.73 32.97 15.55
N PRO A 184 12.67 32.49 16.80
CA PRO A 184 13.78 31.90 17.54
C PRO A 184 14.05 30.44 17.14
N VAL A 185 14.76 30.23 16.04
CA VAL A 185 15.05 28.88 15.51
C VAL A 185 16.41 28.31 15.94
N ASP A 186 17.22 29.08 16.67
CA ASP A 186 18.58 28.67 17.02
C ASP A 186 18.58 27.41 17.90
N GLY A 187 19.41 26.42 17.55
CA GLY A 187 19.53 25.14 18.27
C GLY A 187 18.50 24.09 17.87
N LEU A 188 17.59 24.38 16.93
CA LEU A 188 16.72 23.38 16.34
C LEU A 188 17.45 22.62 15.21
N ALA A 189 17.12 21.36 15.04
CA ALA A 189 17.67 20.50 14.00
C ALA A 189 16.60 19.56 13.44
N PHE A 190 16.74 19.18 12.18
CA PHE A 190 15.81 18.23 11.55
C PHE A 190 15.97 16.83 12.16
N ASP A 191 14.87 16.27 12.67
CA ASP A 191 14.75 14.88 13.13
C ASP A 191 13.63 14.20 12.32
N PRO A 192 13.96 13.34 11.33
CA PRO A 192 12.95 12.67 10.52
C PRO A 192 12.12 11.66 11.32
N ASP A 193 12.64 11.14 12.44
CA ASP A 193 11.98 10.07 13.22
C ASP A 193 10.89 10.62 14.14
N LEU A 194 10.80 11.95 14.26
CA LEU A 194 9.78 12.64 15.03
C LEU A 194 8.38 12.46 14.43
N VAL A 195 8.29 12.29 13.10
CA VAL A 195 7.04 12.28 12.34
C VAL A 195 7.02 11.06 11.44
N ILE A 196 5.87 10.38 11.38
CA ILE A 196 5.58 9.41 10.31
C ILE A 196 4.45 9.95 9.44
N ARG A 197 4.38 9.46 8.20
CA ARG A 197 3.27 9.73 7.31
C ARG A 197 1.94 9.26 7.93
N GLY A 198 0.86 10.00 7.66
CA GLY A 198 -0.48 9.64 8.10
C GLY A 198 -0.86 10.14 9.50
N LEU A 199 0.00 10.91 10.16
CA LEU A 199 -0.35 11.65 11.36
C LEU A 199 -1.18 12.89 11.01
N VAL A 200 -1.78 13.51 12.03
CA VAL A 200 -2.65 14.68 11.86
C VAL A 200 -2.22 15.76 12.84
N ILE A 201 -2.00 16.98 12.35
CA ILE A 201 -1.76 18.14 13.20
C ILE A 201 -3.11 18.66 13.72
N ASP A 202 -3.20 18.86 15.03
CA ASP A 202 -4.23 19.64 15.72
C ASP A 202 -3.73 21.07 15.91
N LYS A 203 -4.13 21.97 15.01
CA LYS A 203 -3.68 23.37 15.04
C LYS A 203 -4.20 24.14 16.26
N GLU A 204 -5.34 23.75 16.81
CA GLU A 204 -5.90 24.41 17.99
C GLU A 204 -5.12 24.10 19.27
N LYS A 205 -4.52 22.91 19.35
CA LYS A 205 -3.83 22.44 20.57
C LYS A 205 -2.30 22.33 20.41
N GLY A 206 -1.75 22.60 19.24
CA GLY A 206 -0.31 22.43 18.98
C GLY A 206 0.14 20.98 19.07
N ASN A 207 -0.71 20.03 18.70
CA ASN A 207 -0.41 18.60 18.83
C ASN A 207 -0.25 17.91 17.48
N LEU A 208 0.54 16.85 17.47
CA LEU A 208 0.54 15.84 16.43
C LEU A 208 -0.15 14.58 16.96
N VAL A 209 -1.12 14.05 16.22
CA VAL A 209 -1.95 12.94 16.67
C VAL A 209 -1.95 11.76 15.70
N LYS A 210 -1.99 10.56 16.26
CA LYS A 210 -2.23 9.31 15.53
C LYS A 210 -3.61 8.77 15.87
N ALA A 211 -4.49 8.75 14.88
CA ALA A 211 -5.86 8.29 15.03
C ALA A 211 -6.11 6.93 14.37
N ASP A 212 -7.11 6.20 14.88
CA ASP A 212 -7.64 5.01 14.22
C ASP A 212 -8.55 5.35 13.03
N ARG A 213 -9.02 4.32 12.33
CA ARG A 213 -9.94 4.49 11.19
C ARG A 213 -11.22 5.23 11.54
N PHE A 214 -11.65 5.26 12.80
CA PHE A 214 -12.86 5.97 13.21
C PHE A 214 -12.58 7.41 13.67
N GLY A 215 -11.31 7.81 13.74
CA GLY A 215 -10.87 9.13 14.15
C GLY A 215 -10.58 9.27 15.64
N TYR A 216 -10.60 8.17 16.42
CA TYR A 216 -10.19 8.23 17.83
C TYR A 216 -8.67 8.34 17.91
N VAL A 217 -8.19 9.33 18.66
CA VAL A 217 -6.77 9.52 18.93
C VAL A 217 -6.26 8.40 19.84
N LYS A 218 -5.22 7.70 19.40
CA LYS A 218 -4.57 6.60 20.16
C LYS A 218 -3.22 7.00 20.73
N ARG A 219 -2.48 7.86 20.04
CA ARG A 219 -1.22 8.46 20.51
C ARG A 219 -1.21 9.94 20.12
N ALA A 220 -0.60 10.78 20.94
CA ALA A 220 -0.42 12.19 20.63
C ALA A 220 0.91 12.70 21.18
N MET A 221 1.41 13.76 20.59
CA MET A 221 2.61 14.47 20.95
C MET A 221 2.26 15.96 20.99
N HIS A 222 2.67 16.66 22.06
CA HIS A 222 2.59 18.12 22.15
C HIS A 222 3.99 18.68 21.95
N GLY A 223 4.13 19.56 20.96
CA GLY A 223 5.45 19.92 20.45
C GLY A 223 6.28 18.68 20.15
N THR A 224 7.44 18.50 20.77
CA THR A 224 8.27 17.28 20.59
C THR A 224 8.12 16.21 21.68
N THR A 225 7.20 16.41 22.63
CA THR A 225 7.01 15.55 23.80
C THR A 225 5.78 14.65 23.66
N LEU A 226 5.97 13.33 23.77
CA LEU A 226 4.86 12.37 23.74
C LEU A 226 3.95 12.52 24.97
N LEU A 227 2.64 12.50 24.73
CA LEU A 227 1.63 12.55 25.78
C LEU A 227 1.36 11.15 26.34
N SER A 228 1.10 11.08 27.65
CA SER A 228 0.68 9.83 28.29
C SER A 228 -0.72 9.42 27.84
N THR A 229 -1.03 8.12 27.92
CA THR A 229 -2.38 7.60 27.60
C THR A 229 -3.48 8.31 28.39
N GLN A 230 -3.21 8.68 29.65
CA GLN A 230 -4.13 9.46 30.46
C GLN A 230 -4.35 10.87 29.87
N ALA A 231 -3.28 11.60 29.55
CA ALA A 231 -3.39 12.94 28.97
C ALA A 231 -4.11 12.91 27.61
N VAL A 232 -3.86 11.90 26.78
CA VAL A 232 -4.59 11.69 25.52
C VAL A 232 -6.08 11.47 25.79
N SER A 233 -6.44 10.62 26.74
CA SER A 233 -7.83 10.34 27.09
C SER A 233 -8.56 11.58 27.62
N GLU A 234 -7.92 12.35 28.51
CA GLU A 234 -8.48 13.58 29.06
C GLU A 234 -8.67 14.65 27.97
N MET A 235 -7.71 14.75 27.04
CA MET A 235 -7.71 15.78 26.00
C MET A 235 -8.61 15.45 24.80
N TYR A 236 -8.68 14.17 24.41
CA TYR A 236 -9.31 13.72 23.16
C TYR A 236 -10.43 12.68 23.34
N GLY A 237 -10.77 12.27 24.56
CA GLY A 237 -11.75 11.21 24.80
C GLY A 237 -13.16 11.47 24.24
N ARG A 238 -13.48 12.72 23.88
CA ARG A 238 -14.75 13.11 23.21
C ARG A 238 -14.54 13.86 21.89
N GLU A 239 -13.30 14.00 21.44
CA GLU A 239 -12.94 14.73 20.24
C GLU A 239 -12.40 13.74 19.21
N LEU A 240 -13.06 13.68 18.05
CA LEU A 240 -12.62 12.85 16.94
C LEU A 240 -11.88 13.71 15.92
N VAL A 241 -10.86 13.11 15.31
CA VAL A 241 -10.26 13.68 14.11
C VAL A 241 -11.31 13.71 13.01
N ASP A 242 -11.58 14.91 12.50
CA ASP A 242 -12.48 15.14 11.39
C ASP A 242 -11.78 15.95 10.30
N LEU A 243 -11.24 15.26 9.29
CA LEU A 243 -10.49 15.90 8.21
C LEU A 243 -11.32 16.87 7.35
N ARG A 244 -12.65 16.94 7.53
CA ARG A 244 -13.48 17.96 6.88
C ARG A 244 -13.30 19.35 7.53
N LYS A 245 -12.77 19.41 8.75
CA LYS A 245 -12.50 20.64 9.49
C LYS A 245 -11.04 21.06 9.32
N GLU A 246 -10.67 21.43 8.09
CA GLU A 246 -9.31 21.81 7.69
C GLU A 246 -8.75 23.01 8.47
N SER A 247 -9.62 23.83 9.06
CA SER A 247 -9.22 24.94 9.95
C SER A 247 -8.49 24.47 11.21
N ARG A 248 -8.76 23.23 11.65
CA ARG A 248 -8.15 22.61 12.84
C ARG A 248 -7.25 21.45 12.48
N TRP A 249 -7.78 20.49 11.72
CA TRP A 249 -7.12 19.23 11.45
C TRP A 249 -6.39 19.27 10.12
N GLU A 250 -5.11 18.97 10.15
CA GLU A 250 -4.26 18.97 8.98
C GLU A 250 -3.57 17.61 8.84
N PHE A 251 -3.90 16.89 7.77
CA PHE A 251 -3.48 15.51 7.58
C PHE A 251 -2.16 15.44 6.82
N LEU A 252 -1.16 14.79 7.40
CA LEU A 252 0.16 14.62 6.79
C LEU A 252 0.11 13.44 5.82
N ASN A 253 -0.17 13.76 4.56
CA ASN A 253 -0.47 12.80 3.51
C ASN A 253 0.70 12.50 2.57
N THR A 254 1.81 13.24 2.63
CA THR A 254 3.02 13.01 1.82
C THR A 254 4.30 13.08 2.65
N LEU A 255 5.41 12.66 2.04
CA LEU A 255 6.74 12.81 2.62
C LEU A 255 7.21 14.28 2.68
N PHE A 256 6.70 15.16 1.81
CA PHE A 256 6.95 16.60 1.90
C PHE A 256 6.43 17.23 3.20
N SER A 257 5.42 16.63 3.82
CA SER A 257 4.86 17.11 5.08
C SER A 257 5.73 16.77 6.30
N VAL A 258 6.80 15.97 6.14
CA VAL A 258 7.66 15.58 7.26
C VAL A 258 8.45 16.78 7.76
N SER A 259 9.17 17.50 6.87
CA SER A 259 9.88 18.72 7.26
C SER A 259 8.95 19.78 7.86
N GLU A 260 7.74 19.92 7.32
CA GLU A 260 6.71 20.81 7.84
C GLU A 260 6.32 20.49 9.27
N ALA A 261 5.95 19.24 9.51
CA ALA A 261 5.47 18.81 10.81
C ALA A 261 6.57 18.85 11.86
N VAL A 262 7.81 18.50 11.50
CA VAL A 262 8.97 18.64 12.39
C VAL A 262 9.19 20.10 12.78
N ALA A 263 9.23 21.00 11.79
CA ALA A 263 9.34 22.43 12.02
C ALA A 263 8.21 22.94 12.91
N TYR A 264 6.96 22.61 12.58
CA TYR A 264 5.79 23.05 13.32
C TYR A 264 5.81 22.58 14.78
N MET A 265 6.13 21.31 15.04
CA MET A 265 6.21 20.75 16.40
C MET A 265 7.30 21.39 17.25
N GLN A 266 8.49 21.62 16.69
CA GLN A 266 9.56 22.31 17.42
C GLN A 266 9.20 23.77 17.71
N MET A 267 8.47 24.41 16.79
CA MET A 267 8.00 25.77 17.00
C MET A 267 6.88 25.86 18.05
N VAL A 268 6.12 24.79 18.27
CA VAL A 268 5.19 24.69 19.42
C VAL A 268 5.98 24.68 20.74
N ASP A 269 7.08 23.93 20.84
CA ASP A 269 7.93 23.96 22.04
C ASP A 269 8.41 25.39 22.35
N ARG A 270 8.83 26.14 21.32
CA ARG A 270 9.24 27.56 21.44
C ARG A 270 8.09 28.50 21.81
N PHE A 271 6.88 28.19 21.38
CA PHE A 271 5.69 28.94 21.75
C PHE A 271 5.40 28.76 23.25
N ASP A 272 5.50 27.53 23.77
CA ASP A 272 5.28 27.23 25.19
C ASP A 272 6.37 27.82 26.10
N GLU A 273 7.60 27.99 25.59
CA GLU A 273 8.67 28.75 26.26
C GLU A 273 8.34 30.25 26.38
N GLY A 274 7.23 30.73 25.79
CA GLY A 274 6.80 32.13 25.82
C GLY A 274 7.55 33.03 24.84
N ILE A 275 8.25 32.45 23.86
CA ILE A 275 9.16 33.18 22.96
C ILE A 275 8.44 33.66 21.69
N ILE A 276 7.22 33.18 21.41
CA ILE A 276 6.53 33.38 20.12
C ILE A 276 5.06 33.79 20.29
N SER A 277 4.53 34.54 19.30
CA SER A 277 3.12 34.96 19.16
C SER A 277 2.21 33.84 18.58
N PRO A 278 0.89 33.82 18.88
CA PRO A 278 -0.04 32.73 18.51
C PRO A 278 -0.24 32.39 17.02
N ASP A 279 0.27 33.17 16.05
CA ASP A 279 0.09 32.90 14.61
C ASP A 279 1.08 31.86 14.03
N LEU A 280 1.35 30.78 14.78
CA LEU A 280 2.43 29.83 14.50
C LEU A 280 2.24 29.03 13.21
N GLY A 281 1.07 28.41 13.02
CA GLY A 281 0.82 27.52 11.89
C GLY A 281 0.87 28.22 10.53
N VAL A 282 0.33 29.44 10.46
CA VAL A 282 0.37 30.25 9.24
C VAL A 282 1.80 30.68 8.91
N ALA A 283 2.62 30.98 9.92
CA ALA A 283 4.01 31.37 9.72
C ALA A 283 4.87 30.20 9.21
N VAL A 284 4.77 29.02 9.83
CA VAL A 284 5.53 27.82 9.44
C VAL A 284 5.14 27.37 8.03
N GLY A 285 3.85 27.24 7.74
CA GLY A 285 3.38 26.84 6.40
C GLY A 285 3.82 27.83 5.32
N LYS A 286 3.79 29.16 5.58
CA LYS A 286 4.30 30.16 4.64
C LYS A 286 5.82 30.09 4.45
N ALA A 287 6.58 29.85 5.52
CA ALA A 287 8.03 29.74 5.45
C ALA A 287 8.46 28.49 4.66
N LEU A 288 7.78 27.37 4.88
CA LEU A 288 8.03 26.13 4.16
C LEU A 288 7.56 26.19 2.71
N PHE A 289 6.40 26.80 2.44
CA PHE A 289 5.96 27.07 1.07
C PHE A 289 7.02 27.89 0.33
N ARG A 290 7.59 28.92 0.97
CA ARG A 290 8.73 29.66 0.39
C ARG A 290 9.95 28.78 0.17
N ALA A 291 10.30 27.88 1.10
CA ALA A 291 11.42 26.96 0.92
C ALA A 291 11.22 26.00 -0.28
N HIS A 292 10.00 25.54 -0.53
CA HIS A 292 9.67 24.66 -1.66
C HIS A 292 9.47 25.40 -2.99
N VAL A 293 9.06 26.67 -2.94
CA VAL A 293 8.75 27.50 -4.12
C VAL A 293 9.92 28.38 -4.54
N GLU A 294 10.84 28.71 -3.63
CA GLU A 294 12.12 29.32 -4.00
C GLU A 294 12.94 28.30 -4.78
N GLY A 295 13.26 28.61 -6.04
CA GLY A 295 14.03 27.74 -6.93
C GLY A 295 15.44 27.37 -6.42
N GLN A 296 15.86 27.84 -5.24
CA GLN A 296 17.13 27.52 -4.61
C GLN A 296 17.24 26.03 -4.29
N LEU A 297 16.25 25.43 -3.63
CA LEU A 297 16.24 24.00 -3.30
C LEU A 297 16.33 23.17 -4.60
N LYS A 298 15.41 23.40 -5.54
CA LYS A 298 15.42 22.72 -6.83
C LYS A 298 16.72 22.92 -7.61
N SER A 299 17.32 24.11 -7.56
CA SER A 299 18.61 24.40 -8.21
C SER A 299 19.76 23.60 -7.59
N GLU A 300 19.82 23.51 -6.27
CA GLU A 300 20.83 22.73 -5.54
C GLU A 300 20.72 21.24 -5.88
N ILE A 301 19.51 20.68 -5.82
CA ILE A 301 19.24 19.30 -6.22
C ILE A 301 19.65 19.05 -7.66
N MET A 302 19.22 19.91 -8.58
CA MET A 302 19.59 19.79 -9.98
C MET A 302 21.11 19.84 -10.15
N SER A 303 21.84 20.57 -9.33
CA SER A 303 23.30 20.65 -9.45
C SER A 303 24.01 19.32 -9.10
N LYS A 304 23.43 18.52 -8.19
CA LYS A 304 24.01 17.26 -7.68
C LYS A 304 22.92 16.22 -7.36
N PRO A 305 22.15 15.75 -8.36
CA PRO A 305 20.98 14.89 -8.16
C PRO A 305 21.33 13.58 -7.43
N GLU A 306 22.55 13.07 -7.59
CA GLU A 306 23.04 11.85 -6.95
C GLU A 306 23.07 11.90 -5.40
N LEU A 307 23.05 13.09 -4.80
CA LEU A 307 22.98 13.25 -3.35
C LEU A 307 21.54 13.17 -2.81
N PHE A 308 20.57 13.41 -3.68
CA PHE A 308 19.18 13.61 -3.31
C PHE A 308 18.26 12.51 -3.83
N VAL A 309 18.59 11.88 -4.96
CA VAL A 309 17.77 10.86 -5.60
C VAL A 309 18.33 9.48 -5.30
N GLU A 310 17.45 8.60 -4.84
CA GLU A 310 17.75 7.18 -4.73
C GLU A 310 17.51 6.49 -6.08
N PRO A 311 18.52 5.82 -6.64
CA PRO A 311 18.36 5.13 -7.92
C PRO A 311 17.48 3.90 -7.78
N ASP A 312 16.57 3.72 -8.75
CA ASP A 312 15.80 2.49 -8.93
C ASP A 312 16.07 1.94 -10.35
N PRO A 313 17.01 0.98 -10.49
CA PRO A 313 17.40 0.46 -11.81
C PRO A 313 16.33 -0.42 -12.47
N GLU A 314 15.35 -0.92 -11.72
CA GLU A 314 14.27 -1.77 -12.24
C GLU A 314 13.10 -0.95 -12.79
N LEU A 315 12.94 0.29 -12.30
CA LEU A 315 11.86 1.18 -12.71
C LEU A 315 11.77 1.37 -14.23
N PRO A 316 12.86 1.69 -14.97
CA PRO A 316 12.76 1.91 -16.41
C PRO A 316 12.31 0.67 -17.19
N LEU A 317 12.73 -0.52 -16.74
CA LEU A 317 12.28 -1.79 -17.34
C LEU A 317 10.79 -2.04 -17.08
N ALA A 318 10.31 -1.75 -15.87
CA ALA A 318 8.88 -1.86 -15.55
C ALA A 318 8.01 -0.98 -16.47
N LEU A 319 8.46 0.25 -16.79
CA LEU A 319 7.77 1.14 -17.72
C LEU A 319 7.89 0.64 -19.17
N LEU A 320 9.04 0.09 -19.57
CA LEU A 320 9.21 -0.49 -20.91
C LEU A 320 8.23 -1.65 -21.13
N ASP A 321 8.13 -2.59 -20.20
CA ASP A 321 7.21 -3.73 -20.28
C ASP A 321 5.75 -3.25 -20.46
N GLN A 322 5.34 -2.20 -19.74
CA GLN A 322 4.00 -1.63 -19.89
C GLN A 322 3.80 -0.97 -21.25
N LYS A 323 4.77 -0.18 -21.71
CA LYS A 323 4.72 0.48 -23.02
C LYS A 323 4.65 -0.55 -24.14
N GLU A 324 5.49 -1.58 -24.09
CA GLU A 324 5.56 -2.65 -25.09
C GLU A 324 4.34 -3.56 -25.06
N ALA A 325 3.67 -3.68 -23.90
CA ALA A 325 2.34 -4.28 -23.78
C ALA A 325 1.20 -3.40 -24.36
N GLY A 326 1.52 -2.25 -24.98
CA GLY A 326 0.58 -1.36 -25.66
C GLY A 326 -0.09 -0.34 -24.75
N LYS A 327 0.37 -0.17 -23.50
CA LYS A 327 -0.17 0.85 -22.58
C LYS A 327 0.36 2.23 -22.96
N LYS A 328 -0.52 3.23 -23.01
CA LYS A 328 -0.12 4.62 -23.21
C LYS A 328 0.36 5.22 -21.89
N LEU A 329 1.67 5.44 -21.75
CA LEU A 329 2.22 6.01 -20.52
C LEU A 329 2.12 7.53 -20.53
N LEU A 330 1.74 8.12 -19.40
CA LEU A 330 1.60 9.56 -19.21
C LEU A 330 2.44 9.99 -18.01
N LEU A 331 3.12 11.14 -18.11
CA LEU A 331 3.75 11.79 -16.97
C LEU A 331 2.95 13.04 -16.62
N ILE A 332 2.46 13.16 -15.38
CA ILE A 332 1.63 14.28 -14.93
C ILE A 332 2.19 14.79 -13.60
N THR A 333 2.97 15.87 -13.65
CA THR A 333 3.71 16.39 -12.49
C THR A 333 3.42 17.87 -12.23
N ASN A 334 3.48 18.27 -10.96
CA ASN A 334 3.43 19.67 -10.55
C ASN A 334 4.76 20.41 -10.78
N SER A 335 5.86 19.68 -11.02
CA SER A 335 7.17 20.26 -11.32
C SER A 335 7.21 20.92 -12.70
N ASP A 336 8.08 21.91 -12.89
CA ASP A 336 8.32 22.57 -14.19
C ASP A 336 9.17 21.69 -15.11
N TYR A 337 9.19 22.05 -16.40
CA TYR A 337 9.88 21.27 -17.43
C TYR A 337 11.39 21.14 -17.20
N ILE A 338 12.08 22.22 -16.80
CA ILE A 338 13.54 22.21 -16.67
C ILE A 338 13.96 21.24 -15.57
N TYR A 339 13.25 21.30 -14.44
CA TYR A 339 13.45 20.36 -13.35
C TYR A 339 13.13 18.93 -13.80
N THR A 340 11.95 18.70 -14.39
CA THR A 340 11.52 17.37 -14.85
C THR A 340 12.50 16.75 -15.84
N ASP A 341 12.90 17.46 -16.90
CA ASP A 341 13.82 16.92 -17.91
C ASP A 341 15.15 16.51 -17.29
N LYS A 342 15.71 17.35 -16.41
CA LYS A 342 17.00 17.07 -15.77
C LYS A 342 16.95 15.86 -14.84
N MET A 343 15.92 15.77 -13.99
CA MET A 343 15.76 14.66 -13.05
C MET A 343 15.45 13.35 -13.76
N MET A 344 14.54 13.38 -14.75
CA MET A 344 14.18 12.18 -15.52
C MET A 344 15.38 11.66 -16.34
N ARG A 345 16.18 12.53 -16.96
CA ARG A 345 17.41 12.12 -17.65
C ARG A 345 18.39 11.42 -16.71
N HIS A 346 18.60 11.98 -15.52
CA HIS A 346 19.51 11.41 -14.53
C HIS A 346 19.06 10.00 -14.10
N SER A 347 17.77 9.83 -13.85
CA SER A 347 17.23 8.61 -13.25
C SER A 347 16.89 7.50 -14.25
N PHE A 348 16.52 7.84 -15.49
CA PHE A 348 16.05 6.86 -16.48
C PHE A 348 17.08 6.54 -17.57
N ASN A 349 17.68 7.55 -18.22
CA ASN A 349 18.37 7.34 -19.50
C ASN A 349 19.49 6.28 -19.43
N ARG A 350 20.24 6.22 -18.32
CA ARG A 350 21.34 5.25 -18.16
C ARG A 350 20.89 3.78 -18.08
N PHE A 351 19.61 3.53 -17.86
CA PHE A 351 19.02 2.20 -17.73
C PHE A 351 18.11 1.85 -18.92
N LEU A 352 17.93 2.77 -19.88
CA LEU A 352 17.13 2.53 -21.07
C LEU A 352 18.01 1.95 -22.21
N PRO A 353 17.46 1.03 -23.04
CA PRO A 353 18.20 0.42 -24.13
C PRO A 353 18.30 1.33 -25.36
N ASN A 354 19.20 1.01 -26.29
CA ASN A 354 19.22 1.52 -27.67
C ASN A 354 19.20 3.06 -27.80
N ASP A 355 19.97 3.77 -26.96
CA ASP A 355 20.03 5.24 -26.91
C ASP A 355 18.67 5.91 -26.64
N MET A 356 17.68 5.15 -26.17
CA MET A 356 16.35 5.66 -25.81
C MET A 356 16.48 6.64 -24.65
N ASN A 357 15.73 7.74 -24.76
CA ASN A 357 15.64 8.74 -23.71
C ASN A 357 14.34 8.57 -22.91
N TRP A 358 14.29 9.13 -21.70
CA TRP A 358 13.11 9.05 -20.83
C TRP A 358 11.83 9.54 -21.51
N ARG A 359 11.91 10.54 -22.39
CA ARG A 359 10.76 11.13 -23.07
C ARG A 359 10.13 10.13 -24.04
N ASP A 360 10.92 9.23 -24.61
CA ASP A 360 10.40 8.20 -25.52
C ASP A 360 9.45 7.23 -24.80
N LEU A 361 9.57 7.04 -23.48
CA LEU A 361 8.67 6.16 -22.71
C LEU A 361 7.22 6.65 -22.70
N PHE A 362 7.01 7.97 -22.76
CA PHE A 362 5.72 8.58 -22.48
C PHE A 362 5.00 9.02 -23.76
N GLU A 363 3.74 8.62 -23.89
CA GLU A 363 2.83 9.11 -24.93
C GLU A 363 2.54 10.61 -24.73
N MET A 364 2.44 11.06 -23.48
CA MET A 364 2.22 12.47 -23.16
C MET A 364 2.92 12.87 -21.87
N VAL A 365 3.50 14.06 -21.85
CA VAL A 365 4.09 14.65 -20.64
C VAL A 365 3.40 15.96 -20.34
N ILE A 366 2.96 16.13 -19.09
CA ILE A 366 2.26 17.29 -18.57
C ILE A 366 3.02 17.77 -17.33
N VAL A 367 3.70 18.90 -17.46
CA VAL A 367 4.41 19.58 -16.38
C VAL A 367 3.55 20.69 -15.80
N SER A 368 3.89 21.18 -14.61
CA SER A 368 3.16 22.27 -13.93
C SER A 368 1.64 22.03 -13.92
N ALA A 369 1.22 20.79 -13.68
CA ALA A 369 -0.17 20.34 -13.82
C ALA A 369 -1.11 21.04 -12.83
N ARG A 370 -0.62 21.51 -11.67
CA ARG A 370 -1.39 22.11 -10.58
C ARG A 370 -2.44 21.15 -10.00
N LYS A 371 -2.06 19.89 -9.79
CA LYS A 371 -2.88 18.94 -9.03
C LYS A 371 -3.14 19.51 -7.62
N PRO A 372 -4.38 19.44 -7.10
CA PRO A 372 -5.51 18.64 -7.60
C PRO A 372 -6.35 19.31 -8.70
N GLU A 373 -6.16 20.61 -8.97
CA GLU A 373 -7.01 21.38 -9.90
C GLU A 373 -7.02 20.76 -11.31
N PHE A 374 -5.89 20.18 -11.74
CA PHE A 374 -5.76 19.40 -12.98
C PHE A 374 -6.90 18.40 -13.22
N PHE A 375 -7.37 17.74 -12.16
CA PHE A 375 -8.41 16.70 -12.22
C PHE A 375 -9.84 17.26 -12.07
N GLN A 376 -9.99 18.51 -11.62
CA GLN A 376 -11.27 19.10 -11.25
C GLN A 376 -11.73 20.20 -12.21
N MET A 377 -10.77 20.94 -12.77
CA MET A 377 -11.00 22.19 -13.46
C MET A 377 -10.40 22.16 -14.86
N SER A 378 -10.91 23.03 -15.72
CA SER A 378 -10.33 23.27 -17.04
C SER A 378 -9.34 24.42 -16.95
N HIS A 379 -8.06 24.15 -17.20
CA HIS A 379 -7.01 25.17 -17.27
C HIS A 379 -6.47 25.33 -18.68
N PRO A 380 -5.92 26.51 -19.02
CA PRO A 380 -5.19 26.70 -20.26
C PRO A 380 -4.05 25.69 -20.39
N LEU A 381 -3.85 25.21 -21.62
CA LEU A 381 -2.77 24.31 -21.99
C LEU A 381 -1.73 25.09 -22.80
N TYR A 382 -0.46 24.84 -22.50
CA TYR A 382 0.66 25.35 -23.28
C TYR A 382 1.52 24.20 -23.76
N GLU A 383 2.00 24.25 -24.99
CA GLU A 383 2.96 23.29 -25.53
C GLU A 383 4.37 23.82 -25.28
N VAL A 384 5.23 22.98 -24.70
CA VAL A 384 6.66 23.29 -24.57
C VAL A 384 7.34 22.98 -25.89
N VAL A 385 7.93 23.99 -26.52
CA VAL A 385 8.42 23.91 -27.91
C VAL A 385 9.94 23.97 -28.03
N THR A 386 10.65 24.28 -26.94
CA THR A 386 12.12 24.29 -26.94
C THR A 386 12.68 23.59 -25.71
N ASN A 387 13.96 23.19 -25.79
CA ASN A 387 14.69 22.56 -24.68
C ASN A 387 14.91 23.52 -23.49
N GLU A 388 14.84 24.83 -23.73
CA GLU A 388 14.90 25.86 -22.69
C GLU A 388 13.55 26.09 -22.00
N GLY A 389 12.51 25.32 -22.36
CA GLY A 389 11.19 25.41 -21.75
C GLY A 389 10.32 26.55 -22.27
N LEU A 390 10.62 27.13 -23.44
CA LEU A 390 9.74 28.12 -24.05
C LEU A 390 8.42 27.46 -24.47
N MET A 391 7.33 28.19 -24.25
CA MET A 391 5.97 27.68 -24.40
C MET A 391 5.16 28.50 -25.39
N ARG A 392 4.25 27.84 -26.11
CA ARG A 392 3.19 28.49 -26.90
C ARG A 392 1.80 28.04 -26.44
N PRO A 393 0.77 28.89 -26.53
CA PRO A 393 -0.60 28.48 -26.24
C PRO A 393 -1.02 27.29 -27.12
N CYS A 394 -1.67 26.30 -26.52
CA CYS A 394 -2.18 25.12 -27.20
C CYS A 394 -3.64 24.89 -26.82
N PHE A 395 -4.51 24.68 -27.81
CA PHE A 395 -5.95 24.51 -27.58
C PHE A 395 -6.39 23.05 -27.54
N LYS A 396 -5.52 22.13 -27.96
CA LYS A 396 -5.82 20.69 -28.03
C LYS A 396 -4.57 19.87 -27.78
N ALA A 397 -4.60 19.05 -26.73
CA ALA A 397 -3.58 18.05 -26.50
C ALA A 397 -3.58 17.00 -27.63
N ARG A 398 -2.40 16.50 -27.95
CA ARG A 398 -2.15 15.48 -28.95
C ARG A 398 -1.23 14.40 -28.36
N PRO A 399 -1.42 13.13 -28.76
CA PRO A 399 -0.46 12.07 -28.49
C PRO A 399 0.95 12.47 -28.98
N GLY A 400 1.99 12.06 -28.27
CA GLY A 400 3.37 12.48 -28.44
C GLY A 400 3.74 13.86 -27.87
N GLY A 401 2.81 14.61 -27.29
CA GLY A 401 3.05 16.01 -26.91
C GLY A 401 3.66 16.24 -25.52
N LEU A 402 4.33 17.38 -25.36
CA LEU A 402 4.87 17.88 -24.10
C LEU A 402 4.18 19.20 -23.75
N TYR A 403 3.51 19.24 -22.61
CA TYR A 403 2.63 20.34 -22.25
C TYR A 403 2.87 20.85 -20.84
N SER A 404 2.45 22.09 -20.59
CA SER A 404 2.37 22.71 -19.26
C SER A 404 0.93 23.09 -18.94
N GLY A 405 0.45 22.74 -17.75
CA GLY A 405 -0.92 22.99 -17.31
C GLY A 405 -1.95 22.02 -17.92
N GLY A 406 -3.08 22.55 -18.39
CA GLY A 406 -4.17 21.74 -18.94
C GLY A 406 -5.03 21.04 -17.89
N SER A 407 -5.81 20.05 -18.33
CA SER A 407 -6.69 19.27 -17.45
C SER A 407 -6.80 17.81 -17.88
N ALA A 408 -7.19 16.94 -16.94
CA ALA A 408 -7.35 15.51 -17.18
C ALA A 408 -8.39 15.21 -18.27
N GLN A 409 -9.46 16.01 -18.36
CA GLN A 409 -10.47 15.87 -19.43
C GLN A 409 -9.87 16.08 -20.82
N MET A 410 -8.87 16.97 -20.96
CA MET A 410 -8.17 17.16 -22.23
C MET A 410 -7.35 15.93 -22.61
N VAL A 411 -6.78 15.23 -21.62
CA VAL A 411 -6.03 13.99 -21.81
C VAL A 411 -6.95 12.88 -22.29
N GLU A 412 -8.08 12.66 -21.59
CA GLU A 412 -9.11 11.69 -21.99
C GLU A 412 -9.56 11.92 -23.43
N ASN A 413 -9.93 13.17 -23.75
CA ASN A 413 -10.40 13.57 -25.08
C ASN A 413 -9.31 13.41 -26.15
N SER A 414 -8.05 13.66 -25.81
CA SER A 414 -6.92 13.51 -26.74
C SER A 414 -6.63 12.05 -27.03
N LEU A 415 -6.78 11.17 -26.05
CA LEU A 415 -6.44 9.75 -26.16
C LEU A 415 -7.62 8.89 -26.62
N GLY A 416 -8.85 9.43 -26.54
CA GLY A 416 -10.08 8.71 -26.88
C GLY A 416 -10.38 7.57 -25.92
N ILE A 417 -10.04 7.75 -24.64
CA ILE A 417 -10.17 6.73 -23.59
C ILE A 417 -11.04 7.26 -22.46
N HIS A 418 -11.81 6.36 -21.85
CA HIS A 418 -12.66 6.69 -20.71
C HIS A 418 -11.89 6.51 -19.38
N GLY A 419 -12.34 7.16 -18.32
CA GLY A 419 -11.61 7.21 -17.05
C GLY A 419 -11.30 5.85 -16.42
N ASP A 420 -12.20 4.87 -16.51
CA ASP A 420 -12.02 3.52 -15.97
C ASP A 420 -10.96 2.68 -16.72
N GLU A 421 -10.50 3.16 -17.87
CA GLU A 421 -9.37 2.61 -18.62
C GLU A 421 -8.02 3.29 -18.29
N ILE A 422 -8.03 4.27 -17.39
CA ILE A 422 -6.84 4.99 -16.95
C ILE A 422 -6.49 4.56 -15.53
N LEU A 423 -5.27 4.06 -15.34
CA LEU A 423 -4.67 3.89 -14.02
C LEU A 423 -3.78 5.09 -13.73
N TYR A 424 -4.05 5.82 -12.66
CA TYR A 424 -3.15 6.87 -12.20
C TYR A 424 -2.42 6.47 -10.93
N VAL A 425 -1.10 6.57 -10.99
CA VAL A 425 -0.17 6.16 -9.94
C VAL A 425 0.47 7.43 -9.36
N GLY A 426 0.32 7.62 -8.06
CA GLY A 426 0.89 8.75 -7.34
C GLY A 426 1.21 8.40 -5.90
N ASP A 427 1.94 9.26 -5.21
CA ASP A 427 2.21 9.11 -3.79
C ASP A 427 1.20 9.92 -2.96
N HIS A 428 0.59 10.98 -3.47
CA HIS A 428 -0.27 11.84 -2.65
C HIS A 428 -1.73 11.36 -2.61
N ILE A 429 -2.20 10.85 -1.45
CA ILE A 429 -3.56 10.30 -1.29
C ILE A 429 -4.66 11.26 -1.75
N TYR A 430 -4.60 12.54 -1.34
CA TYR A 430 -5.62 13.50 -1.73
C TYR A 430 -5.50 13.93 -3.20
N THR A 431 -4.39 14.58 -3.58
CA THR A 431 -4.26 15.23 -4.89
C THR A 431 -4.16 14.26 -6.05
N ASP A 432 -3.59 13.07 -5.84
CA ASP A 432 -3.41 12.08 -6.89
C ASP A 432 -4.50 11.02 -6.92
N VAL A 433 -4.88 10.48 -5.76
CA VAL A 433 -5.74 9.29 -5.70
C VAL A 433 -7.21 9.65 -5.44
N SER A 434 -7.49 10.49 -4.45
CA SER A 434 -8.88 10.79 -4.06
C SER A 434 -9.62 11.58 -5.12
N VAL A 435 -8.96 12.58 -5.70
CA VAL A 435 -9.61 13.52 -6.63
C VAL A 435 -9.82 12.87 -7.99
N SER A 436 -8.81 12.19 -8.53
CA SER A 436 -8.91 11.46 -9.80
C SER A 436 -10.01 10.39 -9.76
N LYS A 437 -10.12 9.65 -8.66
CA LYS A 437 -11.17 8.64 -8.48
C LYS A 437 -12.57 9.24 -8.34
N VAL A 438 -12.74 10.29 -7.53
CA VAL A 438 -14.07 10.84 -7.25
C VAL A 438 -14.62 11.63 -8.45
N HIS A 439 -13.77 12.38 -9.17
CA HIS A 439 -14.22 13.28 -10.23
C HIS A 439 -14.23 12.62 -11.60
N LEU A 440 -13.25 11.76 -11.89
CA LEU A 440 -13.05 11.19 -13.23
C LEU A 440 -13.24 9.67 -13.28
N ARG A 441 -13.44 9.04 -12.12
CA ARG A 441 -13.51 7.57 -11.98
C ARG A 441 -12.28 6.84 -12.52
N TRP A 442 -11.12 7.52 -12.51
CA TRP A 442 -9.86 6.87 -12.82
C TRP A 442 -9.58 5.75 -11.83
N ARG A 443 -8.97 4.67 -12.35
CA ARG A 443 -8.36 3.64 -11.50
C ARG A 443 -7.14 4.25 -10.82
N THR A 444 -6.82 3.81 -9.61
CA THR A 444 -5.77 4.47 -8.83
C THR A 444 -4.82 3.50 -8.13
N ALA A 445 -3.53 3.81 -8.18
CA ALA A 445 -2.49 3.15 -7.41
C ALA A 445 -1.78 4.16 -6.50
N LEU A 446 -1.53 3.78 -5.25
CA LEU A 446 -0.80 4.61 -4.29
C LEU A 446 0.61 4.07 -4.06
N ILE A 447 1.61 4.95 -4.14
CA ILE A 447 2.98 4.68 -3.72
C ILE A 447 3.16 5.08 -2.24
N CYS A 448 3.64 4.13 -1.45
CA CYS A 448 3.89 4.28 -0.02
C CYS A 448 5.17 3.54 0.35
N ARG A 449 6.32 4.21 0.20
CA ARG A 449 7.65 3.62 0.34
C ARG A 449 7.87 2.95 1.69
N GLU A 450 7.33 3.54 2.73
CA GLU A 450 7.44 3.11 4.13
C GLU A 450 6.88 1.71 4.37
N LEU A 451 6.10 1.15 3.42
CA LEU A 451 5.59 -0.22 3.49
C LEU A 451 6.70 -1.27 3.52
N GLU A 452 7.83 -1.04 2.86
CA GLU A 452 8.95 -2.00 2.90
C GLU A 452 9.49 -2.14 4.33
N GLU A 453 9.71 -1.01 5.01
CA GLU A 453 10.17 -0.96 6.40
C GLU A 453 9.12 -1.52 7.35
N GLU A 454 7.85 -1.14 7.18
CA GLU A 454 6.75 -1.65 7.99
C GLU A 454 6.60 -3.17 7.84
N TYR A 455 6.68 -3.69 6.61
CA TYR A 455 6.60 -5.12 6.34
C TYR A 455 7.72 -5.89 7.05
N ASN A 456 8.95 -5.38 6.98
CA ASN A 456 10.07 -5.96 7.71
C ASN A 456 9.85 -5.88 9.23
N ALA A 457 9.37 -4.75 9.76
CA ALA A 457 9.08 -4.61 11.19
C ALA A 457 8.00 -5.60 11.67
N LEU A 458 6.98 -5.87 10.85
CA LEU A 458 5.94 -6.86 11.14
C LEU A 458 6.50 -8.29 11.21
N ILE A 459 7.46 -8.63 10.33
CA ILE A 459 8.14 -9.94 10.38
C ILE A 459 8.93 -10.08 11.68
N HIS A 460 9.75 -9.09 12.02
CA HIS A 460 10.58 -9.11 13.24
C HIS A 460 9.72 -9.19 14.50
N SER A 461 8.57 -8.52 14.52
CA SER A 461 7.67 -8.46 15.68
C SER A 461 6.70 -9.63 15.79
N ARG A 462 6.76 -10.62 14.88
CA ARG A 462 5.75 -11.68 14.77
C ARG A 462 5.61 -12.50 16.05
N GLU A 463 6.72 -12.92 16.66
CA GLU A 463 6.70 -13.72 17.89
C GLU A 463 6.21 -12.91 19.09
N HIS A 464 6.69 -11.67 19.24
CA HIS A 464 6.22 -10.74 20.26
C HIS A 464 4.70 -10.55 20.19
N ARG A 465 4.21 -10.27 18.98
CA ARG A 465 2.80 -10.07 18.71
C ARG A 465 1.97 -11.32 18.97
N ALA A 466 2.44 -12.50 18.55
CA ALA A 466 1.76 -13.77 18.82
C ALA A 466 1.60 -13.99 20.32
N ARG A 467 2.66 -13.75 21.11
CA ARG A 467 2.62 -13.87 22.57
C ARG A 467 1.72 -12.83 23.23
N LEU A 468 1.72 -11.60 22.72
CA LEU A 468 0.82 -10.55 23.18
C LEU A 468 -0.65 -10.96 22.98
N VAL A 469 -1.00 -11.45 21.79
CA VAL A 469 -2.35 -11.94 21.48
C VAL A 469 -2.72 -13.13 22.37
N GLU A 470 -1.80 -14.06 22.61
CA GLU A 470 -2.02 -15.18 23.52
C GLU A 470 -2.37 -14.70 24.94
N LEU A 471 -1.62 -13.75 25.49
CA LEU A 471 -1.87 -13.19 26.83
C LEU A 471 -3.22 -12.46 26.89
N ILE A 472 -3.59 -11.72 25.83
CA ILE A 472 -4.90 -11.06 25.74
C ILE A 472 -6.02 -12.10 25.73
N ASN A 473 -5.91 -13.15 24.92
CA ASN A 473 -6.91 -14.22 24.88
C ASN A 473 -7.03 -14.93 26.24
N GLN A 474 -5.91 -15.21 26.91
CA GLN A 474 -5.91 -15.76 28.26
C GLN A 474 -6.60 -14.82 29.27
N LYS A 475 -6.34 -13.50 29.16
CA LYS A 475 -7.00 -12.48 29.99
C LYS A 475 -8.51 -12.44 29.73
N GLU A 476 -8.95 -12.57 28.48
CA GLU A 476 -10.37 -12.62 28.12
C GLU A 476 -11.07 -13.82 28.76
N VAL A 477 -10.50 -15.02 28.64
CA VAL A 477 -11.06 -16.23 29.28
C VAL A 477 -11.16 -16.09 30.81
N VAL A 478 -10.12 -15.56 31.45
CA VAL A 478 -10.12 -15.29 32.90
C VAL A 478 -11.17 -14.23 33.26
N GLY A 479 -11.26 -13.17 32.46
CA GLY A 479 -12.21 -12.07 32.62
C GLY A 479 -13.67 -12.51 32.47
N ASP A 480 -13.95 -13.40 31.52
CA ASP A 480 -15.27 -13.97 31.31
C ASP A 480 -15.73 -14.75 32.53
N LEU A 481 -14.88 -15.65 33.05
CA LEU A 481 -15.20 -16.38 34.27
C LEU A 481 -15.37 -15.43 35.46
N PHE A 482 -14.48 -14.45 35.62
CA PHE A 482 -14.59 -13.43 36.67
C PHE A 482 -15.94 -12.71 36.61
N ASN A 483 -16.36 -12.25 35.43
CA ASN A 483 -17.63 -11.55 35.24
C ASN A 483 -18.83 -12.45 35.55
N GLN A 484 -18.79 -13.73 35.15
CA GLN A 484 -19.83 -14.71 35.47
C GLN A 484 -19.94 -14.95 36.99
N LEU A 485 -18.82 -15.16 37.69
CA LEU A 485 -18.83 -15.38 39.14
C LEU A 485 -19.22 -14.11 39.92
N ARG A 486 -18.81 -12.93 39.44
CA ARG A 486 -19.24 -11.64 39.99
C ARG A 486 -20.75 -11.44 39.88
N LEU A 487 -21.35 -11.82 38.75
CA LEU A 487 -22.81 -11.80 38.57
C LEU A 487 -23.50 -12.78 39.52
N ALA A 488 -22.96 -13.98 39.70
CA ALA A 488 -23.49 -14.97 40.64
C ALA A 488 -23.50 -14.39 42.07
N LEU A 489 -22.39 -13.78 42.50
CA LEU A 489 -22.27 -13.13 43.80
C LEU A 489 -23.29 -11.98 43.96
N GLN A 490 -23.45 -11.13 42.94
CA GLN A 490 -24.44 -10.06 42.94
C GLN A 490 -25.87 -10.59 43.10
N ARG A 491 -26.23 -11.67 42.37
CA ARG A 491 -27.58 -12.27 42.43
C ARG A 491 -27.86 -12.87 43.80
N ARG A 492 -26.89 -13.59 44.38
CA ARG A 492 -26.99 -14.17 45.73
C ARG A 492 -27.17 -13.11 46.80
N ASN A 493 -26.44 -11.99 46.72
CA ASN A 493 -26.60 -10.83 47.62
C ASN A 493 -27.99 -10.18 47.53
N LYS A 494 -28.75 -10.46 46.46
CA LYS A 494 -30.15 -10.02 46.28
C LYS A 494 -31.15 -11.18 46.42
N SER A 495 -30.73 -12.32 46.99
CA SER A 495 -31.54 -13.52 47.19
C SER A 495 -32.14 -14.09 45.89
N ARG A 496 -31.42 -13.97 44.77
CA ARG A 496 -31.77 -14.55 43.47
C ARG A 496 -30.80 -15.69 43.12
N PRO A 497 -31.26 -16.74 42.41
CA PRO A 497 -30.38 -17.82 41.97
C PRO A 497 -29.32 -17.31 40.98
N ALA A 498 -28.17 -17.98 40.94
CA ALA A 498 -27.14 -17.69 39.94
C ALA A 498 -27.62 -18.10 38.53
N GLN A 499 -26.86 -17.72 37.52
CA GLN A 499 -27.16 -18.01 36.11
C GLN A 499 -27.12 -19.50 35.74
N THR A 500 -26.43 -20.33 36.54
CA THR A 500 -26.41 -21.80 36.38
C THR A 500 -26.63 -22.48 37.73
N LEU A 501 -27.04 -23.76 37.68
CA LEU A 501 -27.20 -24.60 38.87
C LEU A 501 -25.85 -24.78 39.59
N ALA A 502 -24.79 -25.09 38.84
CA ALA A 502 -23.44 -25.25 39.41
C ALA A 502 -23.00 -24.00 40.19
N ALA A 503 -23.17 -22.80 39.61
CA ALA A 503 -22.85 -21.54 40.28
C ALA A 503 -23.77 -21.22 41.47
N THR A 504 -25.01 -21.75 41.48
CA THR A 504 -25.94 -21.59 42.61
C THR A 504 -25.54 -22.46 43.80
N HIS A 505 -24.96 -23.63 43.54
CA HIS A 505 -24.53 -24.58 44.56
C HIS A 505 -23.07 -24.39 45.04
N MET A 506 -22.30 -23.51 44.41
CA MET A 506 -20.96 -23.15 44.90
C MET A 506 -21.02 -22.61 46.33
N ASP A 507 -20.00 -22.91 47.13
CA ASP A 507 -19.87 -22.34 48.46
C ASP A 507 -19.58 -20.82 48.40
N ASP A 508 -20.12 -20.04 49.35
CA ASP A 508 -19.98 -18.57 49.35
C ASP A 508 -18.52 -18.11 49.53
N LYS A 509 -17.74 -18.85 50.33
CA LYS A 509 -16.32 -18.57 50.55
C LYS A 509 -15.53 -18.94 49.30
N GLU A 510 -15.78 -20.11 48.71
CA GLU A 510 -15.15 -20.54 47.46
C GLU A 510 -15.42 -19.56 46.31
N LEU A 511 -16.66 -19.07 46.19
CA LEU A 511 -17.05 -18.08 45.20
C LEU A 511 -16.27 -16.77 45.37
N THR A 512 -16.18 -16.27 46.61
CA THR A 512 -15.47 -15.03 46.92
C THR A 512 -13.96 -15.17 46.68
N GLU A 513 -13.36 -16.26 47.12
CA GLU A 513 -11.93 -16.56 46.91
C GLU A 513 -11.59 -16.70 45.41
N SER A 514 -12.48 -17.34 44.64
CA SER A 514 -12.31 -17.47 43.19
C SER A 514 -12.33 -16.12 42.49
N VAL A 515 -13.30 -15.26 42.83
CA VAL A 515 -13.39 -13.89 42.29
C VAL A 515 -12.14 -13.08 42.63
N GLN A 516 -11.66 -13.15 43.87
CA GLN A 516 -10.42 -12.46 44.30
C GLN A 516 -9.19 -12.98 43.55
N LYS A 517 -9.04 -14.30 43.43
CA LYS A 517 -7.92 -14.92 42.70
C LYS A 517 -7.91 -14.50 41.23
N LEU A 518 -9.06 -14.55 40.55
CA LEU A 518 -9.18 -14.16 39.14
C LEU A 518 -8.85 -12.67 38.96
N LEU A 519 -9.30 -11.80 39.86
CA LEU A 519 -8.95 -10.37 39.82
C LEU A 519 -7.44 -10.14 39.91
N ILE A 520 -6.75 -10.84 40.83
CA ILE A 520 -5.28 -10.75 40.97
C ILE A 520 -4.59 -11.23 39.69
N VAL A 521 -5.06 -12.33 39.08
CA VAL A 521 -4.50 -12.83 37.82
C VAL A 521 -4.69 -11.82 36.70
N MET A 522 -5.87 -11.21 36.57
CA MET A 522 -6.14 -10.17 35.57
C MET A 522 -5.23 -8.96 35.75
N GLN A 523 -5.02 -8.49 36.99
CA GLN A 523 -4.12 -7.38 37.29
C GLN A 523 -2.67 -7.69 36.87
N ARG A 524 -2.18 -8.89 37.16
CA ARG A 524 -0.83 -9.32 36.74
C ARG A 524 -0.70 -9.46 35.22
N LEU A 525 -1.76 -9.92 34.55
CA LEU A 525 -1.80 -9.95 33.09
C LEU A 525 -1.77 -8.53 32.53
N ASP A 526 -2.48 -7.58 33.13
CA ASP A 526 -2.45 -6.17 32.73
C ASP A 526 -1.06 -5.54 32.88
N GLU A 527 -0.38 -5.79 34.01
CA GLU A 527 1.00 -5.36 34.24
C GLU A 527 1.97 -5.90 33.19
N LYS A 528 1.69 -7.07 32.62
CA LYS A 528 2.51 -7.67 31.55
C LYS A 528 2.12 -7.21 30.15
N ILE A 529 0.83 -7.08 29.87
CA ILE A 529 0.28 -6.74 28.54
C ILE A 529 0.53 -5.27 28.20
N ALA A 530 0.39 -4.36 29.17
CA ALA A 530 0.54 -2.92 28.94
C ALA A 530 1.89 -2.53 28.29
N PRO A 531 3.06 -2.90 28.85
CA PRO A 531 4.35 -2.58 28.21
C PRO A 531 4.51 -3.28 26.86
N MET A 532 4.03 -4.52 26.71
CA MET A 532 4.10 -5.24 25.43
C MET A 532 3.26 -4.57 24.33
N LEU A 533 2.15 -3.91 24.67
CA LEU A 533 1.35 -3.10 23.76
C LEU A 533 2.06 -1.81 23.35
N GLU A 534 2.82 -1.19 24.25
CA GLU A 534 3.61 0.00 23.95
C GLU A 534 4.74 -0.33 22.99
N GLU A 535 5.43 -1.47 23.23
CA GLU A 535 6.51 -2.03 22.41
C GLU A 535 6.04 -2.50 21.01
N ASP A 536 4.75 -2.81 20.82
CA ASP A 536 4.22 -3.26 19.51
C ASP A 536 4.35 -2.15 18.46
N GLY A 537 5.21 -2.40 17.47
CA GLY A 537 5.50 -1.48 16.37
C GLY A 537 6.71 -0.57 16.57
N GLU A 538 7.44 -0.69 17.68
CA GLU A 538 8.67 0.09 17.89
C GLU A 538 9.77 -0.22 16.87
N HIS A 539 9.77 -1.42 16.29
CA HIS A 539 10.66 -1.79 15.18
C HIS A 539 10.44 -0.96 13.91
N PHE A 540 9.28 -0.33 13.76
CA PHE A 540 9.00 0.63 12.69
C PHE A 540 9.18 2.06 13.19
N SER A 541 8.47 2.44 14.25
CA SER A 541 8.59 3.76 14.87
C SER A 541 8.38 3.65 16.37
N LYS A 542 9.38 4.03 17.15
CA LYS A 542 9.29 4.04 18.62
C LYS A 542 8.16 4.92 19.13
N ARG A 543 7.99 6.10 18.51
CA ARG A 543 6.99 7.08 18.94
C ARG A 543 5.59 6.68 18.51
N TRP A 544 5.44 6.26 17.24
CA TRP A 544 4.14 6.17 16.62
C TRP A 544 3.66 4.72 16.43
N GLY A 545 4.54 3.73 16.43
CA GLY A 545 4.24 2.37 16.00
C GLY A 545 3.95 2.30 14.49
N TYR A 546 3.45 1.16 14.02
CA TYR A 546 3.17 0.85 12.62
C TYR A 546 2.37 1.89 11.83
N LEU A 547 2.77 2.20 10.60
CA LEU A 547 2.07 3.11 9.69
C LEU A 547 0.59 2.73 9.47
N SER A 548 0.33 1.45 9.24
CA SER A 548 -0.97 0.88 8.87
C SER A 548 -1.93 0.66 10.04
N ARG A 549 -1.45 0.76 11.29
CA ARG A 549 -2.23 0.42 12.50
C ARG A 549 -2.28 1.54 13.52
N ALA A 550 -3.38 1.61 14.25
CA ALA A 550 -3.54 2.47 15.41
C ALA A 550 -4.08 1.65 16.57
N GLY A 551 -3.16 1.22 17.44
CA GLY A 551 -3.42 0.17 18.42
C GLY A 551 -3.25 -1.24 17.82
N LEU A 552 -3.66 -2.26 18.57
CA LEU A 552 -3.40 -3.64 18.20
C LEU A 552 -4.28 -4.12 17.02
N TRP A 553 -5.59 -3.89 17.11
CA TRP A 553 -6.58 -4.50 16.22
C TRP A 553 -7.10 -3.59 15.12
N ASP A 554 -6.87 -2.28 15.24
CA ASP A 554 -7.50 -1.31 14.35
C ASP A 554 -6.54 -0.74 13.32
N LYS A 555 -7.12 -0.39 12.17
CA LYS A 555 -6.41 0.26 11.08
C LYS A 555 -6.15 1.73 11.45
N SER A 556 -5.03 2.28 11.01
CA SER A 556 -4.76 3.71 11.17
C SER A 556 -5.72 4.54 10.31
N HIS A 557 -5.85 5.82 10.66
CA HIS A 557 -6.62 6.75 9.84
C HIS A 557 -6.05 6.85 8.41
N LEU A 558 -4.73 6.74 8.24
CA LEU A 558 -4.07 6.64 6.95
C LEU A 558 -4.55 5.43 6.16
N MET A 559 -4.53 4.24 6.75
CA MET A 559 -4.96 3.01 6.08
C MET A 559 -6.43 3.07 5.66
N ARG A 560 -7.30 3.73 6.45
CA ARG A 560 -8.66 4.05 6.01
C ARG A 560 -8.68 4.89 4.74
N GLN A 561 -7.83 5.91 4.61
CA GLN A 561 -7.77 6.73 3.40
C GLN A 561 -7.27 5.91 2.20
N ILE A 562 -6.24 5.07 2.40
CA ILE A 562 -5.71 4.18 1.36
C ILE A 562 -6.81 3.24 0.87
N GLU A 563 -7.52 2.54 1.76
CA GLU A 563 -8.62 1.64 1.40
C GLU A 563 -9.77 2.36 0.71
N LYS A 564 -10.08 3.58 1.14
CA LYS A 564 -11.14 4.38 0.54
C LYS A 564 -10.80 4.79 -0.89
N TYR A 565 -9.55 5.17 -1.17
CA TYR A 565 -9.22 5.83 -2.43
C TYR A 565 -8.38 4.98 -3.38
N ALA A 566 -7.34 4.29 -2.94
CA ALA A 566 -6.47 3.53 -3.82
C ALA A 566 -7.12 2.18 -4.18
N ASP A 567 -7.13 1.76 -5.45
CA ASP A 567 -7.53 0.39 -5.84
C ASP A 567 -6.45 -0.62 -5.48
N ILE A 568 -5.21 -0.24 -5.75
CA ILE A 568 -4.01 -0.96 -5.33
C ILE A 568 -3.04 0.00 -4.65
N TYR A 569 -2.14 -0.51 -3.83
CA TYR A 569 -1.06 0.27 -3.24
C TYR A 569 0.21 -0.58 -3.11
N THR A 570 1.37 0.05 -3.18
CA THR A 570 2.66 -0.64 -3.16
C THR A 570 3.78 0.32 -2.73
N SER A 571 4.98 -0.18 -2.49
CA SER A 571 6.10 0.65 -2.04
C SER A 571 6.75 1.47 -3.16
N ARG A 572 6.77 0.96 -4.39
CA ARG A 572 7.48 1.54 -5.54
C ARG A 572 6.82 1.17 -6.85
N VAL A 573 6.98 1.99 -7.89
CA VAL A 573 6.49 1.66 -9.24
C VAL A 573 7.24 0.47 -9.85
N SER A 574 8.53 0.29 -9.54
CA SER A 574 9.32 -0.86 -10.00
C SER A 574 8.73 -2.22 -9.59
N ASN A 575 7.89 -2.26 -8.55
CA ASN A 575 7.21 -3.49 -8.13
C ASN A 575 6.27 -4.05 -9.20
N PHE A 576 5.82 -3.23 -10.16
CA PHE A 576 5.08 -3.73 -11.33
C PHE A 576 5.90 -4.70 -12.18
N LEU A 577 7.23 -4.65 -12.14
CA LEU A 577 8.11 -5.59 -12.85
C LEU A 577 7.95 -7.04 -12.37
N HIS A 578 7.51 -7.24 -11.13
CA HIS A 578 7.25 -8.57 -10.57
C HIS A 578 5.90 -9.16 -11.00
N TYR A 579 5.16 -8.44 -11.84
CA TYR A 579 3.87 -8.83 -12.38
C TYR A 579 3.85 -8.59 -13.89
N THR A 580 3.04 -9.35 -14.61
CA THR A 580 2.82 -9.06 -16.03
C THR A 580 1.99 -7.77 -16.20
N PRO A 581 2.22 -6.97 -17.25
CA PRO A 581 1.32 -5.87 -17.63
C PRO A 581 -0.13 -6.29 -17.92
N PHE A 582 -0.40 -7.60 -17.96
CA PHE A 582 -1.72 -8.21 -18.15
C PHE A 582 -2.31 -8.79 -16.85
N MET A 583 -1.74 -8.42 -15.69
CA MET A 583 -2.09 -8.99 -14.38
C MET A 583 -3.53 -8.67 -13.98
N TYR A 584 -4.19 -9.66 -13.38
CA TYR A 584 -5.50 -9.52 -12.78
C TYR A 584 -5.37 -9.50 -11.26
N PHE A 585 -5.38 -8.30 -10.68
CA PHE A 585 -5.31 -8.11 -9.24
C PHE A 585 -6.68 -8.34 -8.61
N ARG A 586 -6.77 -9.27 -7.64
CA ARG A 586 -8.00 -9.55 -6.90
C ARG A 586 -7.95 -8.89 -5.52
N SER A 587 -9.07 -8.28 -5.11
CA SER A 587 -9.22 -7.77 -3.74
C SER A 587 -9.04 -8.89 -2.73
N GLN A 588 -8.36 -8.59 -1.63
CA GLN A 588 -8.23 -9.54 -0.52
C GLN A 588 -9.55 -9.71 0.24
N GLU A 589 -9.78 -10.90 0.77
CA GLU A 589 -10.91 -11.18 1.65
C GLU A 589 -10.89 -10.23 2.85
N GLN A 590 -12.04 -9.62 3.14
CA GLN A 590 -12.23 -8.77 4.32
C GLN A 590 -13.12 -9.52 5.30
N THR A 591 -12.62 -9.77 6.50
CA THR A 591 -13.39 -10.40 7.56
C THR A 591 -14.31 -9.37 8.23
N LEU A 592 -15.59 -9.70 8.32
CA LEU A 592 -16.59 -9.00 9.11
C LEU A 592 -16.58 -9.54 10.54
N ALA A 593 -17.05 -8.72 11.49
CA ALA A 593 -17.09 -9.12 12.89
C ALA A 593 -17.95 -10.38 13.16
N HIS A 594 -18.83 -10.77 12.23
CA HIS A 594 -19.66 -11.97 12.32
C HIS A 594 -19.15 -13.15 11.46
N ASP A 595 -18.02 -13.00 10.76
CA ASP A 595 -17.43 -14.05 9.91
C ASP A 595 -16.72 -15.16 10.72
N SER A 596 -16.98 -15.24 12.02
CA SER A 596 -16.37 -16.17 12.98
C SER A 596 -16.82 -17.63 12.81
N TYR A 597 -16.83 -18.14 11.58
CA TYR A 597 -16.91 -19.58 11.29
C TYR A 597 -15.57 -20.29 11.56
N SER A 598 -14.46 -19.55 11.66
CA SER A 598 -13.12 -20.09 11.90
C SER A 598 -12.91 -20.66 13.32
N PHE A 599 -13.82 -20.43 14.26
CA PHE A 599 -13.76 -21.02 15.61
C PHE A 599 -14.49 -22.38 15.73
N TYR A 600 -15.10 -22.88 14.65
CA TYR A 600 -15.90 -24.12 14.66
C TYR A 600 -15.21 -25.33 14.02
N GLN A 601 -13.93 -25.23 13.65
CA GLN A 601 -13.13 -26.38 13.21
C GLN A 601 -11.83 -26.44 14.02
N SER A 602 -11.93 -26.98 15.24
CA SER A 602 -10.79 -27.45 16.03
C SER A 602 -11.17 -28.75 16.74
#